data_AF-A0A086XQ02-F1
#
_entry.id   AF-A0A086XQ02-F1
#
_cell.length_a   1.000
_cell.length_b   1.000
_cell.length_c   1.000
_cell.angle_alpha   90.00
_cell.angle_beta   90.00
_cell.angle_gamma   90.00
#
_symmetry.space_group_name_H-M   'P 1'
#
loop_
_entity.id
_entity.type
_entity.pdbx_description
1 polymer ?
#
loop_
_entity_poly.entity_id
_entity_poly.type
_entity_poly.pdbx_seq_one_letter_code
_entity_poly.pdbx_strand_id
1 'polypeptide(L)'
;GIPDIMGYLSLCDLSVPPHVAAAAKAARYNRRVFLAPFWDEIFTQDSERKQTRAEAEATCAVMRETYIALGYQITELPRTDIATRADFVCKQLAN
;
A
#
# COMPACT_ATOMS: atom_id res chain seq x y z
N GLY A 1 -7.48 0.86 4.51
CA GLY A 1 -7.64 2.31 4.72
C GLY A 1 -8.42 2.93 3.58
N ILE A 2 -8.87 4.20 3.69
CA ILE A 2 -9.62 4.87 2.61
C ILE A 2 -8.80 4.95 1.30
N PRO A 3 -7.49 5.27 1.33
CA PRO A 3 -6.65 5.19 0.12
C PRO A 3 -6.66 3.81 -0.54
N ASP A 4 -6.65 2.72 0.25
CA ASP A 4 -6.66 1.37 -0.31
C ASP A 4 -7.99 1.05 -1.01
N ILE A 5 -9.11 1.58 -0.53
CA ILE A 5 -10.41 1.48 -1.22
C ILE A 5 -10.33 2.17 -2.58
N MET A 6 -9.76 3.39 -2.64
CA MET A 6 -9.58 4.09 -3.91
C MET A 6 -8.70 3.30 -4.87
N GLY A 7 -7.58 2.77 -4.40
CA GLY A 7 -6.69 1.98 -5.23
C GLY A 7 -7.34 0.69 -5.70
N TYR A 8 -8.09 0.00 -4.84
CA TYR A 8 -8.78 -1.22 -5.23
C TYR A 8 -9.88 -0.98 -6.28
N LEU A 9 -10.65 0.11 -6.14
CA LEU A 9 -11.62 0.49 -7.17
C LEU A 9 -10.94 0.76 -8.51
N SER A 10 -9.82 1.48 -8.51
CA SER A 10 -9.03 1.71 -9.73
C SER A 10 -8.50 0.41 -10.33
N LEU A 11 -8.01 -0.53 -9.50
CA LEU A 11 -7.55 -1.84 -9.95
C LEU A 11 -8.66 -2.65 -10.62
N CYS A 12 -9.91 -2.50 -10.16
CA CYS A 12 -11.09 -3.15 -10.73
C CYS A 12 -11.71 -2.37 -11.91
N ASP A 13 -11.06 -1.32 -12.42
CA ASP A 13 -11.61 -0.40 -13.44
C ASP A 13 -12.95 0.25 -13.04
N LEU A 14 -13.16 0.44 -11.73
CA LEU A 14 -14.35 1.06 -11.17
C LEU A 14 -14.10 2.54 -10.86
N SER A 15 -15.09 3.37 -11.14
CA SER A 15 -15.03 4.80 -10.80
C SER A 15 -14.99 5.01 -9.29
N VAL A 16 -14.08 5.85 -8.82
CA VAL A 16 -14.03 6.25 -7.40
C VAL A 16 -15.18 7.22 -7.09
N PRO A 17 -16.11 6.89 -6.16
CA PRO A 17 -17.18 7.81 -5.81
C PRO A 17 -16.65 9.12 -5.21
N PRO A 18 -17.27 10.28 -5.50
CA PRO A 18 -16.79 11.58 -4.99
C PRO A 18 -16.66 11.65 -3.47
N HIS A 19 -17.55 10.99 -2.73
CA HIS A 19 -17.50 10.96 -1.27
C HIS A 19 -16.29 10.19 -0.73
N VAL A 20 -15.84 9.13 -1.43
CA VAL A 20 -14.62 8.38 -1.06
C VAL A 20 -13.39 9.25 -1.28
N ALA A 21 -13.31 9.94 -2.43
CA ALA A 21 -12.21 10.86 -2.72
C ALA A 21 -12.15 12.03 -1.72
N ALA A 22 -13.31 12.57 -1.32
CA ALA A 22 -13.38 13.59 -0.28
C ALA A 22 -12.91 13.05 1.09
N ALA A 23 -13.36 11.85 1.47
CA ALA A 23 -12.95 11.22 2.72
C ALA A 23 -11.44 10.92 2.76
N ALA A 24 -10.83 10.50 1.65
CA ALA A 24 -9.39 10.27 1.56
C ALA A 24 -8.55 11.54 1.79
N LYS A 25 -9.09 12.70 1.40
CA LYS A 25 -8.47 14.01 1.62
C LYS A 25 -8.70 14.57 3.01
N ALA A 26 -9.85 14.25 3.63
CA ALA A 26 -10.21 14.76 4.95
C ALA A 26 -9.59 13.93 6.09
N ALA A 27 -9.63 12.61 5.99
CA ALA A 27 -9.12 11.68 7.00
C ALA A 27 -7.73 11.15 6.61
N ARG A 28 -6.74 12.05 6.59
CA ARG A 28 -5.38 11.71 6.18
C ARG A 28 -4.60 10.98 7.27
N TYR A 29 -3.75 10.05 6.85
CA TYR A 29 -2.68 9.51 7.69
C TYR A 29 -1.53 10.51 7.84
N ASN A 30 -0.48 10.09 8.56
CA ASN A 30 0.80 10.80 8.51
C ASN A 30 1.26 10.97 7.05
N ARG A 31 1.93 12.09 6.76
CA ARG A 31 2.45 12.41 5.44
C ARG A 31 3.42 11.34 4.91
N ARG A 32 4.21 10.71 5.78
CA ARG A 32 5.06 9.56 5.44
C ARG A 32 4.29 8.27 5.70
N VAL A 33 4.25 7.38 4.71
CA VAL A 33 3.66 6.04 4.81
C VAL A 33 4.68 4.99 4.38
N PHE A 34 4.54 3.78 4.93
CA PHE A 34 5.40 2.66 4.55
C PHE A 34 4.66 1.75 3.58
N LEU A 35 5.33 1.36 2.50
CA LEU A 35 4.80 0.39 1.55
C LEU A 35 5.70 -0.85 1.56
N ALA A 36 5.10 -2.01 1.84
CA ALA A 36 5.77 -3.29 1.64
C ALA A 36 5.68 -3.64 0.15
N PRO A 37 6.78 -3.62 -0.61
CA PRO A 37 6.70 -3.91 -2.03
C PRO A 37 6.30 -5.38 -2.25
N PHE A 38 5.64 -5.66 -3.37
CA PHE A 38 5.45 -7.04 -3.82
C PHE A 38 6.81 -7.77 -3.83
N TRP A 39 6.80 -8.98 -3.29
CA TRP A 39 7.99 -9.78 -3.06
C TRP A 39 7.74 -11.22 -3.51
N ASP A 40 8.16 -11.50 -4.74
CA ASP A 40 7.90 -12.75 -5.45
C ASP A 40 8.45 -13.97 -4.71
N GLU A 41 9.65 -13.83 -4.15
CA GLU A 41 10.44 -14.89 -3.50
C GLU A 41 9.80 -15.40 -2.20
N ILE A 42 8.92 -14.62 -1.56
CA ILE A 42 8.17 -15.03 -0.37
C ILE A 42 6.66 -15.11 -0.64
N PHE A 43 6.24 -14.92 -1.89
CA PHE A 43 4.84 -15.04 -2.25
C PHE A 43 4.50 -16.52 -2.42
N THR A 44 3.55 -16.95 -1.60
CA THR A 44 2.92 -18.26 -1.63
C THR A 44 1.42 -18.02 -1.52
N GLN A 45 0.64 -18.77 -2.29
CA GLN A 45 -0.81 -18.80 -2.13
C GLN A 45 -1.13 -19.68 -0.92
N ASP A 46 -1.86 -19.13 0.05
CA ASP A 46 -2.33 -19.85 1.23
C ASP A 46 -3.82 -19.56 1.48
N SER A 47 -4.38 -20.02 2.61
CA SER A 47 -5.79 -19.81 2.93
C SER A 47 -6.18 -18.36 3.17
N GLU A 48 -5.23 -17.50 3.50
CA GLU A 48 -5.44 -16.08 3.79
C GLU A 48 -5.28 -15.22 2.52
N ARG A 49 -4.28 -15.53 1.69
CA ARG A 49 -4.03 -14.83 0.44
C ARG A 49 -4.98 -15.34 -0.63
N LYS A 50 -5.95 -14.51 -1.01
CA LYS A 50 -6.94 -14.81 -2.05
C LYS A 50 -6.54 -14.36 -3.45
N GLN A 51 -5.67 -13.35 -3.54
CA GLN A 51 -5.20 -12.80 -4.81
C GLN A 51 -4.19 -13.74 -5.45
N THR A 52 -4.24 -13.89 -6.77
CA THR A 52 -3.17 -14.51 -7.54
C THR A 52 -1.89 -13.69 -7.46
N ARG A 53 -0.77 -14.29 -7.86
CA ARG A 53 0.53 -13.61 -7.93
C ARG A 53 0.47 -12.31 -8.76
N ALA A 54 -0.14 -12.38 -9.94
CA ALA A 54 -0.30 -11.23 -10.83
C ALA A 54 -1.21 -10.15 -10.23
N GLU A 55 -2.31 -10.52 -9.58
CA GLU A 55 -3.18 -9.57 -8.88
C GLU A 55 -2.47 -8.90 -7.71
N ALA A 56 -1.62 -9.63 -6.96
CA ALA A 56 -0.86 -9.06 -5.85
C ALA A 56 0.19 -8.05 -6.33
N GLU A 57 0.87 -8.34 -7.43
CA GLU A 57 1.80 -7.42 -8.08
C GLU A 57 1.09 -6.16 -8.59
N ALA A 58 -0.02 -6.33 -9.34
CA ALA A 58 -0.84 -5.23 -9.83
C ALA A 58 -1.41 -4.38 -8.68
N THR A 59 -1.86 -5.03 -7.60
CA THR A 59 -2.33 -4.33 -6.39
C THR A 59 -1.22 -3.46 -5.81
N CYS A 60 0.00 -3.99 -5.67
CA CYS A 60 1.14 -3.21 -5.17
C CYS A 60 1.42 -1.96 -6.03
N ALA A 61 1.36 -2.10 -7.36
CA ALA A 61 1.56 -0.98 -8.29
C ALA A 61 0.46 0.08 -8.12
N VAL A 62 -0.81 -0.31 -8.13
CA VAL A 62 -1.95 0.60 -8.01
C VAL A 62 -1.98 1.28 -6.63
N MET A 63 -1.63 0.56 -5.56
CA MET A 63 -1.49 1.17 -4.23
C MET A 63 -0.45 2.28 -4.26
N ARG A 64 0.75 2.01 -4.78
CA ARG A 64 1.80 3.03 -4.87
C ARG A 64 1.33 4.28 -5.59
N GLU A 65 0.72 4.12 -6.76
CA GLU A 65 0.19 5.24 -7.56
C GLU A 65 -0.88 6.02 -6.80
N THR A 66 -1.80 5.31 -6.13
CA THR A 66 -2.88 5.92 -5.34
C THR A 66 -2.34 6.78 -4.21
N TYR A 67 -1.36 6.26 -3.44
CA TYR A 67 -0.77 7.03 -2.34
C TYR A 67 0.06 8.22 -2.85
N ILE A 68 0.77 8.10 -3.98
CA ILE A 68 1.46 9.23 -4.63
C ILE A 68 0.46 10.29 -5.08
N ALA A 69 -0.63 9.91 -5.73
CA ALA A 69 -1.66 10.83 -6.21
C ALA A 69 -2.37 11.58 -5.07
N LEU A 70 -2.48 10.96 -3.89
CA LEU A 70 -2.97 11.60 -2.67
C LEU A 70 -1.90 12.48 -1.97
N GLY A 71 -0.68 12.55 -2.50
CA GLY A 71 0.41 13.37 -2.00
C GLY A 71 1.10 12.81 -0.75
N TYR A 72 1.08 11.49 -0.56
CA TYR A 72 1.87 10.83 0.49
C TYR A 72 3.32 10.64 0.04
N GLN A 73 4.22 10.63 1.01
CA GLN A 73 5.61 10.21 0.82
C GLN A 73 5.73 8.73 1.15
N ILE A 74 5.97 7.92 0.12
CA ILE A 74 6.16 6.48 0.29
C ILE A 74 7.61 6.19 0.68
N THR A 75 7.78 5.51 1.80
CA THR A 75 9.03 4.85 2.17
C THR A 75 8.85 3.36 1.96
N GLU A 76 9.56 2.78 0.99
CA GLU A 76 9.51 1.34 0.78
C GLU A 76 10.22 0.59 1.89
N LEU A 77 9.59 -0.49 2.35
CA LEU A 77 10.22 -1.40 3.30
C LEU A 77 11.21 -2.30 2.57
N PRO A 78 12.41 -2.53 3.14
CA PRO A 78 13.38 -3.43 2.55
C PRO A 78 12.84 -4.87 2.51
N ARG A 79 13.17 -5.59 1.44
CA ARG A 79 12.89 -7.03 1.28
C ARG A 79 13.92 -7.84 2.08
N THR A 80 13.75 -7.84 3.39
CA THR A 80 14.61 -8.52 4.36
C THR A 80 13.76 -9.20 5.43
N ASP A 81 14.41 -9.90 6.36
CA ASP A 81 13.78 -10.51 7.52
C ASP A 81 12.97 -9.53 8.38
N ILE A 82 12.14 -10.09 9.25
CA ILE A 82 11.17 -9.35 10.06
C ILE A 82 11.85 -8.38 11.02
N ALA A 83 12.94 -8.78 11.69
CA ALA A 83 13.60 -7.95 12.70
C ALA A 83 14.22 -6.72 12.06
N THR A 84 14.94 -6.90 10.95
CA THR A 84 15.55 -5.78 10.22
C THR A 84 14.49 -4.81 9.66
N ARG A 85 13.34 -5.31 9.19
CA ARG A 85 12.22 -4.46 8.75
C ARG A 85 11.60 -3.66 9.90
N ALA A 86 11.41 -4.28 11.07
CA ALA A 86 10.89 -3.60 12.25
C ALA A 86 11.85 -2.48 12.70
N ASP A 87 13.14 -2.77 12.78
CA ASP A 87 14.18 -1.79 13.10
C ASP A 87 14.20 -0.62 12.11
N PHE A 88 14.04 -0.91 10.82
CA PHE A 88 13.93 0.12 9.78
C PHE A 88 12.75 1.05 10.05
N VAL A 89 11.56 0.52 10.36
CA VAL A 89 10.38 1.34 10.68
C VAL A 89 10.62 2.17 11.93
N CYS A 90 11.11 1.57 13.02
CA CYS A 90 11.39 2.27 14.27
C CYS A 90 12.36 3.44 14.07
N LYS A 91 13.44 3.24 13.30
CA LYS A 91 14.41 4.30 12.96
C LYS A 91 13.78 5.45 12.17
N GLN A 92 12.83 5.17 11.28
CA GLN A 92 12.14 6.19 10.48
C GLN A 92 11.06 6.96 11.25
N LEU A 93 10.58 6.41 12.36
CA LEU A 93 9.62 7.07 13.26
C LEU A 93 10.28 7.95 14.32
N ALA A 94 11.53 7.67 14.67
CA ALA A 94 12.32 8.46 15.63
C ALA A 94 12.83 9.80 15.06
N ASN A 95 12.59 10.07 13.77
CA ASN A 95 13.06 11.25 13.03
C ASN A 95 11.92 12.16 12.57
#